data_AF-X1KKM4-F1
#
_entry.id   AF-X1KKM4-F1
#
_cell.length_a   1.000
_cell.length_b   1.000
_cell.length_c   1.000
_cell.angle_alpha   90.00
_cell.angle_beta   90.00
_cell.angle_gamma   90.00
#
_symmetry.space_group_name_H-M   'P 1'
#
loop_
_entity.id
_entity.type
_entity.pdbx_description
1 polymer ?
#
loop_
_entity_poly.entity_id
_entity_poly.type
_entity_poly.pdbx_seq_one_letter_code
_entity_poly.pdbx_strand_id
1 'polypeptide(L)'
;ATFLVVLAILLSKISGLVRDQIMTGYFGITYDTDAFTWAYFIPNLFRVLFAESLIIAAFIPIYSTYLKRNQKDDLKIFVNSVVNIMVVVFLVISAVIFILSPEIGAILSKIANNQLDVYKFMVMNRIMIFSLVLMSLSGLVTGILNSHNIFTIPSLSYQDQIYPPLRPHL
;
A
#
# COMPACT_ATOMS: atom_id res chain seq x y z
N ALA A 1 15.56 -18.27 7.67
CA ALA A 1 14.35 -17.65 7.08
C ALA A 1 14.68 -16.44 6.22
N THR A 2 15.36 -15.42 6.75
CA THR A 2 15.67 -14.14 6.06
C THR A 2 16.47 -14.31 4.76
N PHE A 3 17.44 -15.23 4.73
CA PHE A 3 18.22 -15.53 3.52
C PHE A 3 17.36 -16.05 2.36
N LEU A 4 16.40 -16.94 2.66
CA LEU A 4 15.48 -17.48 1.64
C LEU A 4 14.55 -16.39 1.09
N VAL A 5 14.08 -15.48 1.96
CA VAL A 5 13.25 -14.35 1.55
C VAL A 5 14.03 -13.40 0.64
N VAL A 6 15.28 -13.07 1.02
CA VAL A 6 16.15 -12.22 0.19
C VAL A 6 16.45 -12.88 -1.16
N LEU A 7 16.74 -14.18 -1.17
CA LEU A 7 16.97 -14.94 -2.40
C LEU A 7 15.73 -14.97 -3.31
N ALA A 8 14.54 -15.17 -2.73
CA ALA A 8 13.28 -15.15 -3.46
C ALA A 8 12.97 -13.76 -4.05
N ILE A 9 13.26 -12.69 -3.32
CA ILE A 9 13.12 -11.31 -3.80
C ILE A 9 14.09 -11.05 -4.98
N LEU A 10 15.35 -11.46 -4.85
CA LEU A 10 16.35 -11.28 -5.91
C LEU A 10 15.99 -12.04 -7.18
N LEU A 11 15.57 -13.30 -7.06
CA LEU A 11 15.11 -14.11 -8.19
C LEU A 11 13.88 -13.50 -8.86
N SER A 12 12.93 -12.98 -8.08
CA SER A 12 11.75 -12.30 -8.61
C SER A 12 12.11 -11.03 -9.37
N LYS A 13 13.09 -10.25 -8.87
CA LYS A 13 13.60 -9.07 -9.57
C LYS A 13 14.32 -9.42 -10.87
N ILE A 14 15.18 -10.43 -10.86
CA ILE A 14 15.89 -10.88 -12.07
C ILE A 14 14.89 -11.37 -13.13
N SER A 15 13.89 -12.15 -12.74
CA SER A 15 12.83 -12.60 -13.65
C SER A 15 12.03 -11.42 -14.21
N GLY A 16 11.71 -10.43 -13.37
CA GLY A 16 11.06 -9.19 -13.80
C GLY A 16 11.91 -8.42 -14.81
N LEU A 17 13.21 -8.25 -14.54
CA LEU A 17 14.14 -7.58 -15.45
C LEU A 17 14.26 -8.29 -16.81
N VAL A 18 14.35 -9.62 -16.81
CA VAL A 18 14.38 -10.41 -18.05
C VAL A 18 13.08 -10.25 -18.83
N ARG A 19 11.92 -10.28 -18.14
CA ARG A 19 10.62 -10.01 -18.78
C ARG A 19 10.59 -8.60 -19.39
N ASP A 20 11.07 -7.60 -18.66
CA ASP A 20 11.05 -6.21 -19.09
C ASP A 20 11.98 -5.99 -20.29
N GLN A 21 13.14 -6.65 -20.33
CA GLN A 21 14.07 -6.64 -21.48
C GLN A 21 13.49 -7.34 -22.70
N ILE A 22 12.82 -8.49 -22.51
CA ILE A 22 12.13 -9.19 -23.59
C ILE A 22 10.98 -8.32 -24.12
N MET A 23 10.16 -7.73 -23.24
CA MET A 23 9.09 -6.83 -23.67
C MET A 23 9.63 -5.59 -24.39
N THR A 24 10.72 -4.99 -23.89
CA THR A 24 11.36 -3.84 -24.54
C THR A 24 11.96 -4.20 -25.89
N GLY A 25 12.52 -5.41 -26.04
CA GLY A 25 13.11 -5.88 -27.30
C GLY A 25 12.09 -6.29 -28.36
N TYR A 26 10.97 -6.91 -27.95
CA TYR A 26 9.92 -7.34 -28.88
C TYR A 26 8.88 -6.26 -29.19
N PHE A 27 8.57 -5.39 -28.22
CA PHE A 27 7.59 -4.32 -28.41
C PHE A 27 8.23 -2.96 -28.66
N GLY A 28 9.53 -2.74 -28.42
CA GLY A 28 10.15 -1.41 -28.54
C GLY A 28 9.57 -0.39 -27.55
N ILE A 29 10.10 0.84 -27.56
CA ILE A 29 9.45 2.01 -26.95
C ILE A 29 8.22 2.33 -27.83
N THR A 30 7.19 1.50 -27.72
CA THR A 30 5.93 1.69 -28.42
C THR A 30 4.98 2.43 -27.49
N TYR A 31 4.15 3.31 -28.07
CA TYR A 31 3.08 4.05 -27.39
C TYR A 31 2.25 3.21 -26.40
N ASP A 32 2.14 1.89 -26.62
CA ASP A 32 1.49 0.92 -25.73
C ASP A 32 2.21 0.73 -24.38
N THR A 33 3.53 0.60 -24.38
CA THR A 33 4.33 0.37 -23.16
C THR A 33 4.33 1.60 -22.26
N ASP A 34 4.36 2.79 -22.85
CA ASP A 34 4.28 4.06 -22.11
C ASP A 34 2.89 4.25 -21.51
N ALA A 35 1.82 4.01 -22.29
CA ALA A 35 0.45 4.05 -21.81
C ALA A 35 0.21 3.11 -20.62
N PHE A 36 0.72 1.88 -20.70
CA PHE A 36 0.63 0.91 -19.63
C PHE A 36 1.39 1.37 -18.38
N THR A 37 2.62 1.87 -18.55
CA THR A 37 3.47 2.31 -17.43
C THR A 37 2.80 3.44 -16.66
N TRP A 38 2.27 4.44 -17.36
CA TRP A 38 1.52 5.53 -16.75
C TRP A 38 0.21 5.06 -16.11
N ALA A 39 -0.53 4.15 -16.76
CA ALA A 39 -1.76 3.60 -16.22
C ALA A 39 -1.53 2.78 -14.95
N TYR A 40 -0.42 2.04 -14.87
CA TYR A 40 -0.03 1.26 -13.70
C TYR A 40 0.49 2.14 -12.54
N PHE A 41 1.13 3.25 -12.87
CA PHE A 41 1.68 4.18 -11.88
C PHE A 41 0.60 4.70 -10.92
N ILE A 42 -0.59 5.04 -11.43
CA ILE A 42 -1.70 5.58 -10.62
C ILE A 42 -2.12 4.62 -9.50
N PRO A 43 -2.63 3.40 -9.74
CA PRO A 43 -3.01 2.48 -8.68
C PRO A 43 -1.82 2.11 -7.79
N ASN A 44 -0.61 1.99 -8.34
CA ASN A 44 0.57 1.69 -7.55
C ASN A 44 0.95 2.82 -6.58
N LEU A 45 0.79 4.09 -6.96
CA LEU A 45 1.01 5.21 -6.04
C LEU A 45 0.06 5.12 -4.83
N PHE A 46 -1.23 4.90 -5.08
CA PHE A 46 -2.19 4.75 -3.99
C PHE A 46 -1.88 3.54 -3.11
N ARG A 47 -1.42 2.42 -3.70
CA ARG A 47 -0.96 1.24 -2.94
C ARG A 47 0.15 1.61 -1.96
N VAL A 48 1.19 2.30 -2.43
CA VAL A 48 2.32 2.69 -1.57
C VAL A 48 1.89 3.70 -0.49
N LEU A 49 1.05 4.68 -0.84
CA LEU A 49 0.59 5.71 0.09
C LEU A 49 -0.31 5.13 1.19
N PHE A 50 -1.31 4.34 0.81
CA PHE A 50 -2.36 3.91 1.73
C PHE A 50 -2.13 2.51 2.29
N ALA A 51 -1.81 1.53 1.44
CA ALA A 51 -1.70 0.13 1.85
C ALA A 51 -0.40 -0.15 2.61
N GLU A 52 0.71 0.49 2.26
CA GLU A 52 2.01 0.24 2.90
C GLU A 52 2.35 1.20 4.04
N SER A 53 1.92 2.47 3.98
CA SER A 53 2.49 3.53 4.83
C SER A 53 1.50 4.12 5.82
N LEU A 54 0.41 4.73 5.33
CA LEU A 54 -0.45 5.57 6.16
C LEU A 54 -1.42 4.76 7.02
N ILE A 55 -2.09 3.77 6.42
CA ILE A 55 -3.10 2.97 7.12
C ILE A 55 -2.43 2.09 8.15
N ILE A 56 -1.33 1.44 7.79
CA ILE A 56 -0.58 0.56 8.70
C ILE A 56 -0.09 1.33 9.94
N ALA A 57 0.48 2.53 9.76
CA ALA A 57 0.99 3.34 10.86
C ALA A 57 -0.10 3.78 11.85
N ALA A 58 -1.30 4.13 11.36
CA ALA A 58 -2.41 4.54 12.21
C ALA A 58 -3.22 3.36 12.78
N PHE A 59 -3.34 2.27 12.03
CA PHE A 59 -4.16 1.11 12.39
C PHE A 59 -3.51 0.26 13.48
N ILE A 60 -2.21 0.00 13.39
CA ILE A 60 -1.49 -0.91 14.28
C ILE A 60 -1.63 -0.52 15.77
N PRO A 61 -1.38 0.73 16.21
CA PRO A 61 -1.45 1.10 17.62
C PRO A 61 -2.86 0.90 18.22
N ILE A 62 -3.88 1.21 17.43
CA ILE A 62 -5.28 1.08 17.82
C ILE A 62 -5.65 -0.41 17.92
N TYR A 63 -5.31 -1.20 16.89
CA TYR A 63 -5.53 -2.65 16.87
C TYR A 63 -4.85 -3.35 18.06
N SER A 64 -3.58 -3.02 18.35
CA SER A 64 -2.85 -3.58 19.49
C SER A 64 -3.47 -3.21 20.84
N THR A 65 -4.13 -2.06 20.95
CA THR A 65 -4.84 -1.65 22.19
C THR A 65 -6.06 -2.53 22.45
N TYR A 66 -6.86 -2.80 21.42
CA TYR A 66 -8.01 -3.72 21.53
C TYR A 66 -7.56 -5.15 21.82
N LEU A 67 -6.45 -5.60 21.20
CA LEU A 67 -5.89 -6.92 21.46
C LEU A 67 -5.44 -7.10 22.91
N LYS A 68 -4.77 -6.09 23.51
CA LYS A 68 -4.32 -6.12 24.92
C LYS A 68 -5.48 -6.16 25.92
N ARG A 69 -6.62 -5.56 25.58
CA ARG A 69 -7.81 -5.52 26.45
C ARG A 69 -8.63 -6.81 26.43
N ASN A 70 -8.27 -7.79 25.58
CA ASN A 70 -8.99 -9.06 25.39
C ASN A 70 -10.47 -8.89 24.97
N GLN A 71 -10.84 -7.73 24.43
CA GLN A 71 -12.20 -7.41 23.97
C GLN A 71 -12.38 -7.87 22.52
N LYS A 72 -12.61 -9.18 22.34
CA LYS A 72 -12.71 -9.81 21.01
C LYS A 72 -13.86 -9.27 20.16
N ASP A 73 -14.98 -8.92 20.78
CA ASP A 73 -16.16 -8.40 20.07
C ASP A 73 -15.94 -6.95 19.62
N ASP A 74 -15.39 -6.10 20.48
CA ASP A 74 -15.04 -4.72 20.14
C ASP A 74 -13.97 -4.68 19.02
N LEU A 75 -13.01 -5.61 19.06
CA LEU A 75 -12.00 -5.75 18.01
C LEU A 75 -12.63 -6.10 16.65
N LYS A 76 -13.59 -7.03 16.63
CA LYS A 76 -14.31 -7.39 15.39
C LYS A 76 -15.10 -6.20 14.84
N ILE A 77 -15.79 -5.46 15.71
CA ILE A 77 -16.56 -4.27 15.30
C ILE A 77 -15.62 -3.21 14.73
N PHE A 78 -14.46 -2.99 15.36
CA PHE A 78 -13.44 -2.07 14.86
C PHE A 78 -12.92 -2.48 13.48
N VAL A 79 -12.49 -3.73 13.31
CA VAL A 79 -11.97 -4.24 12.02
C VAL A 79 -13.04 -4.13 10.93
N ASN A 80 -14.27 -4.56 11.20
CA ASN A 80 -15.36 -4.44 10.22
C ASN A 80 -15.64 -2.98 9.83
N SER A 81 -15.59 -2.06 10.80
CA SER A 81 -15.79 -0.63 10.54
C SER A 81 -14.68 -0.08 9.64
N VAL A 82 -13.42 -0.43 9.93
CA VAL A 82 -12.26 -0.02 9.12
C VAL A 82 -12.35 -0.58 7.71
N VAL A 83 -12.67 -1.87 7.55
CA VAL A 83 -12.85 -2.50 6.24
C VAL A 83 -13.94 -1.80 5.44
N ASN A 84 -15.12 -1.57 6.04
CA ASN A 84 -16.22 -0.88 5.36
C ASN A 84 -15.83 0.53 4.92
N ILE A 85 -15.19 1.31 5.80
CA ILE A 85 -14.73 2.66 5.46
C ILE A 85 -13.71 2.61 4.33
N MET A 86 -12.73 1.70 4.39
CA MET A 86 -11.73 1.55 3.33
C MET A 86 -12.37 1.18 2.00
N VAL A 87 -13.26 0.17 1.97
CA VAL A 87 -13.97 -0.23 0.75
C VAL A 87 -14.71 0.96 0.14
N VAL A 88 -15.50 1.68 0.94
CA VAL A 88 -16.29 2.82 0.45
C VAL A 88 -15.37 3.92 -0.08
N VAL A 89 -14.35 4.30 0.68
CA VAL A 89 -13.41 5.38 0.29
C VAL A 89 -12.66 5.01 -0.99
N PHE A 90 -12.08 3.81 -1.08
CA PHE A 90 -11.34 3.41 -2.27
C PHE A 90 -12.24 3.19 -3.47
N LEU A 91 -13.48 2.75 -3.30
CA LEU A 91 -14.44 2.63 -4.39
C LEU A 91 -14.82 4.02 -4.93
N VAL A 92 -15.05 5.01 -4.06
CA VAL A 92 -15.29 6.40 -4.46
C VAL A 92 -14.07 6.97 -5.20
N ILE A 93 -12.87 6.78 -4.66
CA ILE A 93 -11.62 7.22 -5.32
C ILE A 93 -11.46 6.56 -6.69
N SER A 94 -11.66 5.24 -6.78
CA SER A 94 -11.60 4.50 -8.03
C SER A 94 -12.63 5.00 -9.04
N ALA A 95 -13.87 5.29 -8.62
CA ALA A 95 -14.91 5.82 -9.48
C ALA A 95 -14.56 7.22 -10.01
N VAL A 96 -14.04 8.11 -9.14
CA VAL A 96 -13.59 9.44 -9.53
C VAL A 96 -12.46 9.37 -10.55
N ILE A 97 -11.44 8.54 -10.31
CA ILE A 97 -10.31 8.35 -11.24
C ILE A 97 -10.76 7.69 -12.54
N PHE A 98 -11.72 6.77 -12.49
CA PHE A 98 -12.30 6.13 -13.68
C PHE A 98 -12.96 7.17 -14.60
N ILE A 99 -13.74 8.08 -14.01
CA ILE A 99 -14.42 9.16 -14.72
C ILE A 99 -13.40 10.16 -15.27
N LEU A 100 -12.44 10.59 -14.44
CA LEU A 100 -11.39 11.57 -14.79
C LEU A 100 -10.23 11.00 -15.63
N SER A 101 -10.30 9.71 -15.99
CA SER A 101 -9.26 9.03 -16.77
C SER A 101 -8.86 9.77 -18.08
N PRO A 102 -9.79 10.30 -18.90
CA PRO A 102 -9.39 11.03 -20.10
C PRO A 102 -8.69 12.36 -19.79
N GLU A 103 -9.10 13.09 -18.77
CA GLU A 103 -8.47 14.34 -18.33
C GLU A 103 -7.08 14.09 -17.77
N ILE A 104 -6.92 13.05 -16.95
CA ILE A 104 -5.62 12.61 -16.44
C ILE A 104 -4.71 12.23 -17.62
N GLY A 105 -5.20 11.45 -18.57
CA GLY A 105 -4.44 11.08 -19.76
C GLY A 105 -4.01 12.27 -20.60
N ALA A 106 -4.88 13.27 -20.78
CA ALA A 106 -4.55 14.50 -21.50
C ALA A 106 -3.46 15.32 -20.80
N ILE A 107 -3.49 15.41 -19.47
CA ILE A 107 -2.45 16.07 -18.68
C ILE A 107 -1.13 15.32 -18.80
N LEU A 108 -1.14 13.99 -18.62
CA LEU A 108 0.05 13.15 -18.73
C LEU A 108 0.67 13.20 -20.13
N SER A 109 -0.15 13.26 -21.18
CA SER A 109 0.32 13.40 -22.55
C SER A 109 1.06 14.72 -22.75
N LYS A 110 0.56 15.84 -22.21
CA LYS A 110 1.28 17.12 -22.24
C LYS A 110 2.62 17.05 -21.50
N ILE A 111 2.66 16.38 -20.34
CA ILE A 111 3.90 16.17 -19.58
C ILE A 111 4.90 15.32 -20.37
N ALA A 112 4.41 14.34 -21.12
CA ALA A 112 5.19 13.46 -21.98
C ALA A 112 5.42 14.02 -23.40
N ASN A 113 5.40 15.34 -23.60
CA ASN A 113 5.60 15.98 -24.91
C ASN A 113 4.69 15.44 -26.04
N ASN A 114 3.44 15.12 -25.71
CA ASN A 114 2.43 14.52 -26.59
C ASN A 114 2.80 13.14 -27.17
N GLN A 115 3.71 12.43 -26.52
CA GLN A 115 4.10 11.06 -26.90
C GLN A 115 3.23 9.98 -26.25
N LEU A 116 2.30 10.35 -25.38
CA LEU A 116 1.37 9.40 -24.75
C LEU A 116 0.07 9.27 -25.55
N ASP A 117 -0.29 8.05 -25.92
CA ASP A 117 -1.62 7.74 -26.45
C ASP A 117 -2.66 7.78 -25.32
N VAL A 118 -3.44 8.87 -25.31
CA VAL A 118 -4.45 9.15 -24.28
C VAL A 118 -5.55 8.09 -24.26
N TYR A 119 -5.95 7.58 -25.42
CA TYR A 119 -7.02 6.58 -25.51
C TYR A 119 -6.58 5.25 -24.90
N LYS A 120 -5.37 4.79 -25.26
CA LYS A 120 -4.78 3.57 -24.70
C LYS A 120 -4.60 3.68 -23.18
N PHE A 121 -4.03 4.78 -22.72
CA PHE A 121 -3.90 5.06 -21.30
C PHE A 121 -5.26 5.01 -20.59
N MET A 122 -6.28 5.66 -21.15
CA MET A 122 -7.61 5.73 -20.55
C MET A 122 -8.22 4.33 -20.36
N VAL A 123 -8.16 3.48 -21.39
CA VAL A 123 -8.69 2.11 -21.34
C VAL A 123 -7.94 1.28 -20.29
N MET A 124 -6.60 1.33 -20.30
CA MET A 124 -5.79 0.58 -19.33
C MET A 124 -6.01 1.06 -17.89
N ASN A 125 -6.02 2.37 -17.67
CA ASN A 125 -6.23 2.97 -16.35
C ASN A 125 -7.61 2.59 -15.78
N ARG A 126 -8.66 2.61 -16.61
CA ARG A 126 -10.02 2.22 -16.20
C ARG A 126 -10.12 0.77 -15.73
N ILE A 127 -9.37 -0.14 -16.36
CA ILE A 127 -9.31 -1.54 -15.95
C ILE A 127 -8.50 -1.68 -14.65
N MET A 128 -7.34 -1.03 -14.59
CA MET A 128 -6.41 -1.16 -13.47
C MET A 128 -6.91 -0.50 -12.19
N ILE A 129 -7.64 0.61 -12.26
CA ILE A 129 -8.05 1.37 -11.07
C ILE A 129 -9.04 0.59 -10.19
N PHE A 130 -9.72 -0.40 -10.74
CA PHE A 130 -10.55 -1.32 -9.96
C PHE A 130 -9.72 -2.15 -8.96
N SER A 131 -8.46 -2.46 -9.29
CA SER A 131 -7.55 -3.20 -8.41
C SER A 131 -7.20 -2.45 -7.11
N LEU A 132 -7.41 -1.13 -7.07
CA LEU A 132 -7.11 -0.28 -5.92
C LEU A 132 -7.80 -0.75 -4.63
N VAL A 133 -9.08 -1.14 -4.72
CA VAL A 133 -9.85 -1.64 -3.57
C VAL A 133 -9.21 -2.92 -3.04
N LEU A 134 -8.89 -3.87 -3.92
CA LEU A 134 -8.27 -5.15 -3.56
C LEU A 134 -6.89 -4.95 -2.93
N MET A 135 -6.08 -4.07 -3.51
CA MET A 135 -4.75 -3.74 -2.98
C MET A 135 -4.83 -3.11 -1.59
N SER A 136 -5.81 -2.23 -1.35
CA SER A 136 -6.02 -1.61 -0.04
C SER A 136 -6.38 -2.63 1.04
N LEU A 137 -7.27 -3.59 0.72
CA LEU A 137 -7.64 -4.68 1.63
C LEU A 137 -6.46 -5.61 1.91
N SER A 138 -5.68 -5.95 0.88
CA SER A 138 -4.45 -6.73 1.06
C SER A 138 -3.50 -6.05 2.04
N GLY A 139 -3.30 -4.73 1.92
CA GLY A 139 -2.48 -3.95 2.85
C GLY A 139 -2.99 -4.00 4.29
N LEU A 140 -4.30 -3.89 4.47
CA LEU A 140 -4.92 -4.02 5.79
C LEU A 140 -4.68 -5.41 6.40
N VAL A 141 -4.84 -6.48 5.61
CA VAL A 141 -4.56 -7.85 6.07
C VAL A 141 -3.09 -8.01 6.45
N THR A 142 -2.18 -7.48 5.64
CA THR A 142 -0.75 -7.45 5.97
C THR A 142 -0.48 -6.66 7.26
N GLY A 143 -1.14 -5.52 7.46
CA GLY A 143 -1.07 -4.72 8.68
C GLY A 143 -1.57 -5.49 9.91
N ILE A 144 -2.68 -6.20 9.80
CA ILE A 144 -3.22 -7.08 10.85
C ILE A 144 -2.22 -8.19 11.18
N LEU A 145 -1.71 -8.91 10.18
CA LEU A 145 -0.71 -9.97 10.39
C LEU A 145 0.57 -9.44 11.03
N ASN A 146 1.05 -8.28 10.60
CA ASN A 146 2.22 -7.63 11.19
C ASN A 146 1.93 -7.21 12.64
N SER A 147 0.73 -6.72 12.95
CA SER A 147 0.35 -6.34 14.32
C SER A 147 0.32 -7.53 15.29
N HIS A 148 -0.05 -8.72 14.81
CA HIS A 148 0.06 -9.97 15.56
C HIS A 148 1.51 -10.40 15.80
N ASN A 149 2.46 -9.92 14.98
CA ASN A 149 3.89 -10.18 15.06
C ASN A 149 4.71 -8.96 15.58
N ILE A 150 4.06 -7.90 16.05
CA ILE A 150 4.78 -6.78 16.66
C ILE A 150 5.28 -7.18 18.04
N PHE A 151 6.60 -7.27 18.09
CA PHE A 151 7.46 -7.39 19.27
C PHE A 151 7.08 -6.40 20.38
N THR A 152 6.98 -6.95 21.57
CA THR A 152 6.53 -6.39 22.84
C THR A 152 7.42 -5.32 23.49
N ILE A 153 8.43 -4.74 22.84
CA ILE A 153 9.43 -3.86 23.52
C ILE A 153 9.90 -2.79 22.51
N PRO A 154 9.70 -1.47 22.72
CA PRO A 154 10.27 -0.74 23.85
C PRO A 154 9.42 0.46 24.32
N SER A 155 8.34 0.22 25.08
CA SER A 155 7.72 1.28 25.90
C SER A 155 7.88 1.07 27.40
N LEU A 156 8.37 -0.11 27.82
CA LEU A 156 8.68 -0.37 29.22
C LEU A 156 10.04 0.22 29.66
N SER A 157 10.90 0.62 28.71
CA SER A 157 12.24 1.16 29.02
C SER A 157 12.28 2.64 29.44
N TYR A 158 11.14 3.33 29.56
CA TYR A 158 11.12 4.74 30.03
C TYR A 158 10.47 4.96 31.40
N GLN A 159 9.88 3.94 32.04
CA GLN A 159 9.21 4.12 33.33
C GLN A 159 10.06 3.73 34.56
N ASP A 160 11.16 2.98 34.38
CA ASP A 160 12.00 2.51 35.49
C ASP A 160 13.25 3.36 35.80
N GLN A 161 13.50 4.47 35.08
CA GLN A 161 14.73 5.26 35.24
C GLN A 161 14.56 6.66 35.88
N ILE A 162 13.33 7.08 36.24
CA ILE A 162 13.09 8.49 36.67
C ILE A 162 12.89 8.69 38.18
N TYR A 163 12.73 7.64 39.01
CA TYR A 163 12.63 7.83 40.47
C TYR A 163 13.56 6.89 41.25
N PRO A 164 14.75 7.36 41.69
CA PRO A 164 15.46 6.68 42.76
C PRO A 164 14.65 6.79 44.06
N PRO A 165 14.55 5.73 44.88
CA PRO A 165 13.95 5.84 46.21
C PRO A 165 14.82 6.77 47.06
N LEU A 166 14.27 7.92 47.44
CA LEU A 166 14.83 8.79 48.46
C LEU A 166 14.99 7.97 49.75
N ARG A 167 16.23 7.61 50.10
CA ARG A 167 16.55 7.01 51.40
C ARG A 167 16.29 8.06 52.49
N PRO A 168 15.54 7.74 53.55
CA PRO A 168 15.58 8.55 54.76
C PRO A 168 16.94 8.34 55.42
N HIS A 169 17.77 9.38 55.39
CA HIS A 169 18.81 9.55 56.38
C HIS A 169 18.11 9.98 57.68
N LEU A 170 18.06 9.07 58.65
CA LEU A 170 18.23 9.25 60.10
C LEU A 170 17.76 7.99 60.83
#